data_AF-A0A1J5K453-F1
#
_entry.id   AF-A0A1J5K453-F1
#
_cell.length_a   1.000
_cell.length_b   1.000
_cell.length_c   1.000
_cell.angle_alpha   90.00
_cell.angle_beta   90.00
_cell.angle_gamma   90.00
#
_symmetry.space_group_name_H-M   'P 1'
#
loop_
_entity.id
_entity.type
_entity.pdbx_description
1 polymer ?
#
loop_
_entity_poly.entity_id
_entity_poly.type
_entity_poly.pdbx_seq_one_letter_code
_entity_poly.pdbx_strand_id
1 'polypeptide(L)'
;MNIKLILVTSIIATTSFAGDLSQFTEKTLSLLPAKMAKVVKRKKVSVRFKDLNKKFGNDLPNPCETKGFVYGKYRLGKITLDKRFEAVITKGESKTQEFPCKQKTYYKLAQATLLHEASHAFDNKFLWLKRSSNDKSIRAFGFWDVEGIKNKNFNTYHKRSPDQYEYTKRKEFFAVNFEYFILDPEYQCRRPNLYNYYKNELNHTPFKNVNCEVNRVINFTTDNGLHTVSLDPDLIKEVQFLFAAEGPKMFSKWGHSMFKLVVCKNKNDTIEQCRKNTKGHVVLSFLAYIDEVGIDGLKGIFGKYPSRMMVSDINSVKRQYTRAEFRSLKSLPLKFNKDQRKRFLNHVLRIYWEYAGRYFFFANNCADEAYKVVQVAINERKTYKEDLMTPLGLYKRLLKKGLTDESILKDKKNAAASGFFYPSFGDKLNIVYEKVKTNFPSTDWPKKVEEYARLHPEDRRTILIHLLNPENTSPKKAHLYGLLGIEGHAQYLDAQMAMAKVSDFKALDELGDEYKLMLEETVELKNVYLYGAAKEERGYGIPLLKDLRMDDTVIREESDTQRAEIMEIVKRAVIENNQEVFKRYDMAKENINLIKTTLRNSN
;
A
#
# COMPACT_ATOMS: atom_id res chain seq x y z
N MET A 1 70.65 -44.92 -22.40
CA MET A 1 69.79 -43.89 -23.03
C MET A 1 68.37 -44.14 -22.51
N ASN A 2 67.99 -43.48 -21.42
CA ASN A 2 66.78 -43.80 -20.64
C ASN A 2 65.58 -43.00 -21.15
N ILE A 3 64.55 -43.71 -21.59
CA ILE A 3 63.19 -43.21 -21.82
C ILE A 3 62.32 -43.69 -20.65
N LYS A 4 61.68 -42.76 -19.93
CA LYS A 4 60.33 -42.84 -19.31
C LYS A 4 60.27 -41.97 -18.05
N LEU A 5 59.53 -40.86 -18.10
CA LEU A 5 58.46 -40.52 -17.14
C LEU A 5 57.82 -39.17 -17.52
N ILE A 6 56.76 -39.19 -18.32
CA ILE A 6 55.76 -38.09 -18.35
C ILE A 6 54.40 -38.76 -18.46
N LEU A 7 53.77 -39.03 -17.32
CA LEU A 7 52.32 -39.20 -17.16
C LEU A 7 52.06 -39.49 -15.68
N VAL A 8 51.75 -38.48 -14.86
CA VAL A 8 50.81 -38.49 -13.71
C VAL A 8 50.79 -37.06 -13.13
N THR A 9 50.03 -36.14 -13.73
CA THR A 9 49.67 -34.87 -13.07
C THR A 9 48.29 -34.33 -13.46
N SER A 10 47.65 -34.86 -14.51
CA SER A 10 46.32 -34.40 -14.97
C SER A 10 45.11 -35.17 -14.39
N ILE A 11 45.32 -36.21 -13.57
CA ILE A 11 44.23 -37.03 -12.98
C ILE A 11 43.87 -36.58 -11.54
N ILE A 12 44.78 -35.91 -10.83
CA ILE A 12 44.54 -35.47 -9.44
C ILE A 12 43.68 -34.19 -9.40
N ALA A 13 43.85 -33.28 -10.36
CA ALA A 13 43.08 -32.03 -10.42
C ALA A 13 41.61 -32.24 -10.86
N THR A 14 41.34 -33.25 -11.69
CA THR A 14 39.97 -33.56 -12.16
C THR A 14 39.15 -34.29 -11.09
N THR A 15 39.80 -35.10 -10.26
CA THR A 15 39.17 -35.80 -9.13
C THR A 15 38.89 -34.88 -7.95
N SER A 16 39.80 -33.94 -7.63
CA SER A 16 39.56 -32.92 -6.60
C SER A 16 38.41 -31.98 -6.98
N PHE A 17 38.38 -31.53 -8.24
CA PHE A 17 37.35 -30.63 -8.75
C PHE A 17 35.95 -31.25 -8.75
N ALA A 18 35.82 -32.51 -9.18
CA ALA A 18 34.56 -33.23 -9.09
C ALA A 18 34.11 -33.46 -7.64
N GLY A 19 35.06 -33.65 -6.72
CA GLY A 19 34.83 -33.74 -5.28
C GLY A 19 34.22 -32.46 -4.68
N ASP A 20 34.80 -31.30 -5.01
CA ASP A 20 34.34 -30.00 -4.50
C ASP A 20 32.89 -29.68 -4.91
N LEU A 21 32.53 -29.97 -6.17
CA LEU A 21 31.17 -29.75 -6.68
C LEU A 21 30.15 -30.69 -6.03
N SER A 22 30.53 -31.95 -5.78
CA SER A 22 29.68 -32.92 -5.08
C SER A 22 29.48 -32.49 -3.63
N GLN A 23 30.55 -32.13 -2.93
CA GLN A 23 30.50 -31.69 -1.54
C GLN A 23 29.66 -30.41 -1.40
N PHE A 24 29.81 -29.43 -2.31
CA PHE A 24 28.98 -28.24 -2.36
C PHE A 24 27.50 -28.57 -2.51
N THR A 25 27.19 -29.50 -3.42
CA THR A 25 25.81 -29.93 -3.70
C THR A 25 25.19 -30.61 -2.48
N GLU A 26 25.90 -31.55 -1.87
CA GLU A 26 25.46 -32.26 -0.68
C GLU A 26 25.27 -31.32 0.50
N LYS A 27 26.25 -30.47 0.79
CA LYS A 27 26.19 -29.46 1.85
C LYS A 27 24.99 -28.52 1.64
N THR A 28 24.79 -28.02 0.44
CA THR A 28 23.68 -27.10 0.16
C THR A 28 22.32 -27.79 0.25
N LEU A 29 22.16 -28.99 -0.31
CA LEU A 29 20.91 -29.74 -0.23
C LEU A 29 20.61 -30.24 1.19
N SER A 30 21.61 -30.37 2.07
CA SER A 30 21.42 -30.67 3.49
C SER A 30 20.67 -29.57 4.25
N LEU A 31 20.65 -28.33 3.72
CA LEU A 31 19.88 -27.22 4.27
C LEU A 31 18.36 -27.36 4.00
N LEU A 32 17.94 -28.27 3.12
CA LEU A 32 16.53 -28.45 2.81
C LEU A 32 15.75 -28.99 4.02
N PRO A 33 14.57 -28.43 4.31
CA PRO A 33 13.66 -29.01 5.28
C PRO A 33 13.34 -30.47 4.97
N ALA A 34 13.18 -31.31 6.01
CA ALA A 34 12.97 -32.75 5.86
C ALA A 34 11.84 -33.10 4.87
N LYS A 35 10.74 -32.32 4.88
CA LYS A 35 9.62 -32.46 3.94
C LYS A 35 10.05 -32.28 2.47
N MET A 36 10.93 -31.32 2.18
CA MET A 36 11.46 -31.06 0.84
C MET A 36 12.52 -32.09 0.46
N ALA A 37 13.47 -32.38 1.37
CA ALA A 37 14.52 -33.37 1.16
C ALA A 37 13.94 -34.74 0.77
N LYS A 38 12.86 -35.18 1.45
CA LYS A 38 12.14 -36.41 1.10
C LYS A 38 11.58 -36.39 -0.33
N VAL A 39 11.07 -35.25 -0.80
CA VAL A 39 10.54 -35.11 -2.17
C VAL A 39 11.67 -35.12 -3.19
N VAL A 40 12.76 -34.39 -2.95
CA VAL A 40 13.96 -34.35 -3.80
C VAL A 40 14.55 -35.75 -3.94
N LYS A 41 14.72 -36.48 -2.84
CA LYS A 41 15.19 -37.87 -2.81
C LYS A 41 14.24 -38.81 -3.57
N ARG A 42 12.94 -38.77 -3.28
CA ARG A 42 11.94 -39.63 -3.95
C ARG A 42 11.88 -39.40 -5.46
N LYS A 43 12.05 -38.15 -5.91
CA LYS A 43 12.09 -37.79 -7.33
C LYS A 43 13.42 -38.09 -8.01
N LYS A 44 14.39 -38.66 -7.28
CA LYS A 44 15.75 -38.95 -7.76
C LYS A 44 16.37 -37.73 -8.44
N VAL A 45 16.25 -36.56 -7.79
CA VAL A 45 16.72 -35.31 -8.38
C VAL A 45 18.25 -35.34 -8.50
N SER A 46 18.78 -35.15 -9.71
CA SER A 46 20.21 -35.05 -9.98
C SER A 46 20.63 -33.61 -10.24
N VAL A 47 21.82 -33.22 -9.79
CA VAL A 47 22.42 -31.89 -10.06
C VAL A 47 23.53 -32.05 -11.10
N ARG A 48 23.64 -31.09 -12.02
CA ARG A 48 24.73 -31.02 -13.01
C ARG A 48 25.04 -29.57 -13.36
N PHE A 49 26.22 -29.36 -13.92
CA PHE A 49 26.68 -28.05 -14.38
C PHE A 49 26.76 -28.06 -15.92
N LYS A 50 26.15 -27.06 -16.57
CA LYS A 50 26.19 -26.88 -18.02
C LYS A 50 26.10 -25.41 -18.37
N ASP A 51 26.61 -25.04 -19.54
CA ASP A 51 26.38 -23.69 -20.06
C ASP A 51 24.89 -23.46 -20.36
N LEU A 52 24.25 -22.61 -19.56
CA LEU A 52 22.85 -22.22 -19.76
C LEU A 52 22.74 -20.94 -20.61
N ASN A 53 23.86 -20.27 -20.87
CA ASN A 53 23.92 -18.90 -21.35
C ASN A 53 24.93 -18.77 -22.50
N LYS A 54 24.67 -19.45 -23.63
CA LYS A 54 25.57 -19.48 -24.80
C LYS A 54 25.94 -18.10 -25.39
N LYS A 55 25.12 -17.08 -25.12
CA LYS A 55 25.31 -15.70 -25.63
C LYS A 55 26.12 -14.82 -24.68
N PHE A 56 26.45 -15.31 -23.48
CA PHE A 56 27.21 -14.56 -22.48
C PHE A 56 28.68 -15.03 -22.49
N GLY A 57 29.60 -14.15 -22.07
CA GLY A 57 31.02 -14.45 -21.96
C GLY A 57 31.35 -15.59 -20.97
N ASN A 58 32.63 -15.87 -20.76
CA ASN A 58 33.04 -17.01 -19.92
C ASN A 58 32.90 -16.77 -18.41
N ASP A 59 32.76 -15.52 -17.97
CA ASP A 59 32.64 -15.15 -16.56
C ASP A 59 31.19 -14.98 -16.12
N LEU A 60 30.94 -15.14 -14.81
CA LEU A 60 29.66 -14.79 -14.21
C LEU A 60 29.48 -13.27 -14.30
N PRO A 61 28.35 -12.78 -14.83
CA PRO A 61 28.13 -11.35 -14.94
C PRO A 61 27.63 -10.78 -13.60
N ASN A 62 27.76 -9.46 -13.41
CA ASN A 62 27.24 -8.77 -12.23
C ASN A 62 25.74 -9.07 -12.08
N PRO A 63 25.33 -9.75 -10.99
CA PRO A 63 23.96 -10.22 -10.83
C PRO A 63 22.96 -9.10 -10.56
N CYS A 64 23.43 -7.89 -10.23
CA CYS A 64 22.59 -6.71 -9.96
C CYS A 64 22.25 -5.91 -11.22
N GLU A 65 23.11 -5.98 -12.25
CA GLU A 65 22.98 -5.19 -13.48
C GLU A 65 22.47 -6.03 -14.65
N THR A 66 22.78 -7.32 -14.64
CA THR A 66 22.58 -8.17 -15.81
C THR A 66 21.17 -8.74 -15.89
N LYS A 67 20.48 -8.46 -16.99
CA LYS A 67 19.17 -9.03 -17.30
C LYS A 67 19.30 -10.26 -18.21
N GLY A 68 18.42 -11.24 -18.02
CA GLY A 68 18.29 -12.40 -18.90
C GLY A 68 19.31 -13.53 -18.70
N PHE A 69 20.26 -13.40 -17.78
CA PHE A 69 21.17 -14.49 -17.42
C PHE A 69 20.45 -15.55 -16.57
N VAL A 70 20.55 -16.81 -16.98
CA VAL A 70 19.88 -17.95 -16.30
C VAL A 70 20.89 -18.71 -15.45
N TYR A 71 20.84 -18.54 -14.14
CA TYR A 71 21.77 -19.21 -13.21
C TYR A 71 21.46 -20.70 -13.00
N GLY A 72 20.18 -21.07 -13.08
CA GLY A 72 19.72 -22.43 -12.81
C GLY A 72 18.46 -22.79 -13.58
N LYS A 73 18.20 -24.09 -13.69
CA LYS A 73 16.95 -24.63 -14.23
C LYS A 73 16.65 -26.04 -13.73
N TYR A 74 15.43 -26.24 -13.27
CA TYR A 74 14.84 -27.54 -12.99
C TYR A 74 13.98 -28.03 -14.17
N ARG A 75 14.23 -29.27 -14.63
CA ARG A 75 13.39 -29.96 -15.62
C ARG A 75 13.47 -31.46 -15.43
N LEU A 76 12.32 -32.13 -15.33
CA LEU A 76 12.20 -33.61 -15.32
C LEU A 76 13.17 -34.31 -14.36
N GLY A 77 13.21 -33.87 -13.09
CA GLY A 77 14.09 -34.46 -12.08
C GLY A 77 15.56 -34.05 -12.20
N LYS A 78 15.92 -33.11 -13.07
CA LYS A 78 17.30 -32.62 -13.20
C LYS A 78 17.36 -31.14 -12.84
N ILE A 79 18.22 -30.79 -11.90
CA ILE A 79 18.67 -29.42 -11.65
C ILE A 79 19.94 -29.21 -12.47
N THR A 80 19.94 -28.18 -13.31
CA THR A 80 21.13 -27.75 -14.04
C THR A 80 21.52 -26.37 -13.53
N LEU A 81 22.72 -26.22 -13.01
CA LEU A 81 23.34 -24.94 -12.67
C LEU A 81 24.23 -24.48 -13.83
N ASP A 82 24.41 -23.17 -13.98
CA ASP A 82 25.34 -22.65 -14.99
C ASP A 82 26.78 -23.07 -14.66
N LYS A 83 27.51 -23.56 -15.67
CA LYS A 83 28.90 -24.07 -15.52
C LYS A 83 29.86 -23.06 -14.92
N ARG A 84 29.59 -21.76 -15.06
CA ARG A 84 30.47 -20.70 -14.55
C ARG A 84 30.50 -20.65 -13.02
N PHE A 85 29.55 -21.28 -12.33
CA PHE A 85 29.62 -21.47 -10.89
C PHE A 85 30.72 -22.43 -10.45
N GLU A 86 31.21 -23.32 -11.31
CA GLU A 86 32.20 -24.32 -10.91
C GLU A 86 33.46 -23.66 -10.35
N ALA A 87 33.98 -22.64 -11.04
CA ALA A 87 35.15 -21.88 -10.60
C ALA A 87 34.92 -21.14 -9.25
N VAL A 88 33.69 -20.67 -9.01
CA VAL A 88 33.31 -20.01 -7.75
C VAL A 88 33.23 -21.01 -6.60
N ILE A 89 32.66 -22.18 -6.86
CA ILE A 89 32.47 -23.24 -5.86
C ILE A 89 33.82 -23.78 -5.40
N THR A 90 34.73 -24.08 -6.33
CA THR A 90 36.09 -24.55 -6.04
C THR A 90 36.90 -23.52 -5.25
N LYS A 91 36.69 -22.22 -5.49
CA LYS A 91 37.37 -21.15 -4.72
C LYS A 91 36.87 -21.02 -3.28
N GLY A 92 35.64 -21.46 -2.99
CA GLY A 92 35.00 -21.35 -1.68
C GLY A 92 34.45 -19.96 -1.36
N GLU A 93 33.65 -19.86 -0.29
CA GLU A 93 32.86 -18.66 0.04
C GLU A 93 33.71 -17.40 0.32
N SER A 94 34.80 -17.53 1.08
CA SER A 94 35.63 -16.43 1.58
C SER A 94 36.48 -15.71 0.51
N LYS A 95 36.47 -16.19 -0.74
CA LYS A 95 37.27 -15.66 -1.85
C LYS A 95 36.42 -15.19 -3.03
N THR A 96 35.14 -14.90 -2.79
CA THR A 96 34.19 -14.53 -3.85
C THR A 96 33.75 -13.08 -3.76
N GLN A 97 33.53 -12.46 -4.91
CA GLN A 97 33.12 -11.07 -5.03
C GLN A 97 31.79 -10.81 -4.32
N GLU A 98 31.70 -9.67 -3.64
CA GLU A 98 30.48 -9.19 -2.99
C GLU A 98 29.64 -8.27 -3.88
N PHE A 99 28.33 -8.24 -3.63
CA PHE A 99 27.32 -7.47 -4.36
C PHE A 99 26.26 -6.90 -3.40
N PRO A 100 25.66 -5.74 -3.70
CA PRO A 100 24.64 -5.12 -2.86
C PRO A 100 23.26 -5.77 -2.97
N CYS A 101 23.03 -6.65 -3.94
CA CYS A 101 21.74 -7.30 -4.21
C CYS A 101 21.80 -8.83 -4.01
N LYS A 102 20.63 -9.49 -4.15
CA LYS A 102 20.47 -10.95 -4.06
C LYS A 102 21.09 -11.51 -2.77
N GLN A 103 22.02 -12.46 -2.89
CA GLN A 103 22.61 -13.22 -1.80
C GLN A 103 24.02 -12.73 -1.42
N LYS A 104 24.37 -11.53 -1.85
CA LYS A 104 25.63 -10.81 -1.58
C LYS A 104 26.90 -11.41 -2.17
N THR A 105 27.06 -12.72 -2.33
CA THR A 105 28.28 -13.29 -2.94
C THR A 105 27.95 -14.28 -4.05
N TYR A 106 28.88 -14.50 -4.98
CA TYR A 106 28.68 -15.53 -6.00
C TYR A 106 28.53 -16.94 -5.41
N TYR A 107 29.23 -17.26 -4.31
CA TYR A 107 29.08 -18.56 -3.65
C TYR A 107 27.66 -18.74 -3.09
N LYS A 108 27.16 -17.74 -2.35
CA LYS A 108 25.79 -17.77 -1.82
C LYS A 108 24.74 -17.71 -2.94
N LEU A 109 25.03 -17.02 -4.05
CA LEU A 109 24.18 -17.04 -5.24
C LEU A 109 24.09 -18.45 -5.83
N ALA A 110 25.20 -19.20 -5.89
CA ALA A 110 25.17 -20.60 -6.31
C ALA A 110 24.33 -21.46 -5.36
N GLN A 111 24.47 -21.27 -4.04
CA GLN A 111 23.68 -22.00 -3.04
C GLN A 111 22.19 -21.71 -3.19
N ALA A 112 21.83 -20.43 -3.29
CA ALA A 112 20.47 -20.00 -3.48
C ALA A 112 19.90 -20.50 -4.80
N THR A 113 20.67 -20.48 -5.89
CA THR A 113 20.23 -21.06 -7.18
C THR A 113 19.91 -22.55 -7.05
N LEU A 114 20.74 -23.33 -6.35
CA LEU A 114 20.47 -24.75 -6.11
C LEU A 114 19.20 -24.95 -5.26
N LEU A 115 19.04 -24.17 -4.18
CA LEU A 115 17.85 -24.22 -3.31
C LEU A 115 16.58 -23.77 -4.05
N HIS A 116 16.67 -22.76 -4.91
CA HIS A 116 15.63 -22.27 -5.79
C HIS A 116 15.11 -23.39 -6.69
N GLU A 117 16.01 -24.07 -7.41
CA GLU A 117 15.64 -25.16 -8.30
C GLU A 117 15.13 -26.41 -7.54
N ALA A 118 15.66 -26.67 -6.34
CA ALA A 118 15.12 -27.70 -5.46
C ALA A 118 13.69 -27.35 -4.98
N SER A 119 13.38 -26.07 -4.79
CA SER A 119 12.03 -25.61 -4.48
C SER A 119 11.05 -25.84 -5.65
N HIS A 120 11.48 -25.63 -6.91
CA HIS A 120 10.69 -26.01 -8.09
C HIS A 120 10.46 -27.51 -8.14
N ALA A 121 11.47 -28.32 -7.79
CA ALA A 121 11.32 -29.76 -7.68
C ALA A 121 10.29 -30.15 -6.60
N PHE A 122 10.27 -29.48 -5.46
CA PHE A 122 9.27 -29.69 -4.41
C PHE A 122 7.86 -29.27 -4.86
N ASP A 123 7.75 -28.08 -5.46
CA ASP A 123 6.49 -27.48 -5.88
C ASP A 123 5.88 -28.18 -7.11
N ASN A 124 6.67 -28.89 -7.92
CA ASN A 124 6.19 -29.63 -9.08
C ASN A 124 5.31 -30.84 -8.67
N LYS A 125 4.03 -30.62 -8.40
CA LYS A 125 3.04 -31.66 -8.08
C LYS A 125 2.13 -31.95 -9.28
N PHE A 126 1.66 -33.20 -9.38
CA PHE A 126 0.74 -33.67 -10.42
C PHE A 126 -0.55 -32.82 -10.46
N LEU A 127 -1.22 -32.69 -9.31
CA LEU A 127 -2.35 -31.76 -9.16
C LEU A 127 -1.83 -30.35 -8.92
N TRP A 128 -2.08 -29.45 -9.87
CA TRP A 128 -1.62 -28.06 -9.82
C TRP A 128 -2.15 -27.29 -8.59
N LEU A 129 -3.39 -27.57 -8.15
CA LEU A 129 -4.00 -26.99 -6.96
C LEU A 129 -3.29 -27.35 -5.65
N LYS A 130 -2.52 -28.45 -5.63
CA LYS A 130 -1.77 -28.88 -4.44
C LYS A 130 -0.40 -28.23 -4.34
N ARG A 131 0.04 -27.48 -5.36
CA ARG A 131 1.33 -26.77 -5.36
C ARG A 131 1.32 -25.67 -4.31
N SER A 132 2.44 -25.53 -3.60
CA SER A 132 2.61 -24.52 -2.57
C SER A 132 2.62 -23.11 -3.18
N SER A 133 3.07 -22.95 -4.43
CA SER A 133 2.94 -21.71 -5.19
C SER A 133 1.49 -21.31 -5.53
N ASN A 134 0.54 -22.25 -5.46
CA ASN A 134 -0.89 -22.01 -5.66
C ASN A 134 -1.67 -21.96 -4.35
N ASP A 135 -1.00 -22.10 -3.20
CA ASP A 135 -1.62 -21.88 -1.91
C ASP A 135 -2.18 -20.45 -1.84
N LYS A 136 -3.38 -20.32 -1.28
CA LYS A 136 -4.12 -19.05 -1.32
C LYS A 136 -3.47 -17.97 -0.45
N SER A 137 -2.81 -18.36 0.64
CA SER A 137 -2.04 -17.41 1.46
C SER A 137 -0.81 -16.91 0.70
N ILE A 138 -0.08 -17.78 -0.02
CA ILE A 138 1.04 -17.38 -0.88
C ILE A 138 0.59 -16.41 -1.97
N ARG A 139 -0.54 -16.72 -2.63
CA ARG A 139 -1.13 -15.85 -3.65
C ARG A 139 -1.47 -14.48 -3.06
N ALA A 140 -2.12 -14.45 -1.89
CA ALA A 140 -2.46 -13.20 -1.21
C ALA A 140 -1.21 -12.41 -0.79
N PHE A 141 -0.19 -13.05 -0.21
CA PHE A 141 1.06 -12.37 0.18
C PHE A 141 1.80 -11.77 -1.02
N GLY A 142 1.76 -12.42 -2.18
CA GLY A 142 2.43 -11.94 -3.39
C GLY A 142 1.58 -11.08 -4.30
N PHE A 143 0.37 -10.67 -3.87
CA PHE A 143 -0.60 -9.93 -4.70
C PHE A 143 -0.94 -10.62 -6.03
N TRP A 144 -0.92 -11.94 -6.03
CA TRP A 144 -1.36 -12.72 -7.18
C TRP A 144 -2.89 -12.78 -7.18
N ASP A 145 -3.47 -12.97 -8.36
CA ASP A 145 -4.87 -13.40 -8.48
C ASP A 145 -5.15 -14.54 -7.50
N VAL A 146 -6.10 -14.34 -6.59
CA VAL A 146 -6.52 -15.27 -5.52
C VAL A 146 -7.71 -16.15 -5.94
N GLU A 147 -8.37 -15.81 -7.04
CA GLU A 147 -9.59 -16.45 -7.56
C GLU A 147 -9.30 -17.32 -8.79
N GLY A 148 -8.42 -16.89 -9.70
CA GLY A 148 -8.19 -17.56 -10.99
C GLY A 148 -6.98 -18.50 -11.10
N ILE A 149 -6.98 -19.32 -12.15
CA ILE A 149 -5.78 -20.07 -12.62
C ILE A 149 -4.77 -19.11 -13.25
N LYS A 150 -5.18 -17.87 -13.54
CA LYS A 150 -4.33 -16.84 -14.15
C LYS A 150 -3.14 -16.56 -13.22
N ASN A 151 -1.95 -16.60 -13.79
CA ASN A 151 -0.70 -16.33 -13.09
C ASN A 151 -0.38 -14.82 -13.15
N LYS A 152 -1.39 -13.97 -12.91
CA LYS A 152 -1.28 -12.52 -13.00
C LYS A 152 -0.87 -11.97 -11.64
N ASN A 153 0.24 -11.23 -11.60
CA ASN A 153 0.62 -10.42 -10.46
C ASN A 153 -0.06 -9.06 -10.56
N PHE A 154 -0.57 -8.54 -9.45
CA PHE A 154 -1.14 -7.20 -9.37
C PHE A 154 -0.20 -6.19 -8.73
N ASN A 155 0.86 -6.64 -8.05
CA ASN A 155 1.96 -5.83 -7.58
C ASN A 155 2.90 -5.44 -8.75
N THR A 156 2.97 -4.15 -9.01
CA THR A 156 3.84 -3.54 -10.03
C THR A 156 5.12 -2.93 -9.43
N TYR A 157 5.30 -2.99 -8.11
CA TYR A 157 6.46 -2.44 -7.38
C TYR A 157 7.28 -3.48 -6.64
N HIS A 158 8.59 -3.36 -6.83
CA HIS A 158 9.57 -4.31 -6.33
C HIS A 158 10.79 -3.58 -5.73
N LYS A 159 10.65 -2.30 -5.34
CA LYS A 159 11.80 -1.50 -4.86
C LYS A 159 12.50 -2.11 -3.65
N ARG A 160 11.72 -2.64 -2.70
CA ARG A 160 12.21 -3.44 -1.57
C ARG A 160 12.02 -4.94 -1.77
N SER A 161 12.14 -5.40 -3.01
CA SER A 161 12.21 -6.83 -3.31
C SER A 161 13.65 -7.32 -3.14
N PRO A 162 13.86 -8.49 -2.51
CA PRO A 162 15.19 -9.10 -2.47
C PRO A 162 15.71 -9.51 -3.86
N ASP A 163 14.79 -9.92 -4.75
CA ASP A 163 15.03 -10.21 -6.16
C ASP A 163 13.71 -10.04 -6.93
N GLN A 164 13.68 -9.11 -7.88
CA GLN A 164 12.50 -8.79 -8.69
C GLN A 164 11.92 -10.00 -9.41
N TYR A 165 12.74 -11.04 -9.64
CA TYR A 165 12.31 -12.29 -10.26
C TYR A 165 11.13 -12.95 -9.53
N GLU A 166 10.97 -12.71 -8.23
CA GLU A 166 9.86 -13.23 -7.42
C GLU A 166 8.49 -12.84 -7.97
N TYR A 167 8.37 -11.68 -8.64
CA TYR A 167 7.10 -11.18 -9.16
C TYR A 167 6.81 -11.60 -10.60
N THR A 168 7.68 -12.41 -11.22
CA THR A 168 7.46 -12.87 -12.61
C THR A 168 6.44 -13.99 -12.71
N LYS A 169 6.45 -14.95 -11.78
CA LYS A 169 5.45 -16.04 -11.69
C LYS A 169 5.25 -16.48 -10.24
N ARG A 170 4.07 -17.00 -9.89
CA ARG A 170 3.78 -17.57 -8.56
C ARG A 170 4.83 -18.57 -8.06
N LYS A 171 5.34 -19.41 -8.95
CA LYS A 171 6.39 -20.38 -8.61
C LYS A 171 7.72 -19.72 -8.29
N GLU A 172 8.06 -18.61 -8.95
CA GLU A 172 9.25 -17.83 -8.63
C GLU A 172 9.06 -17.08 -7.31
N PHE A 173 7.85 -16.56 -7.04
CA PHE A 173 7.54 -15.96 -5.75
C PHE A 173 7.80 -16.92 -4.59
N PHE A 174 7.35 -18.18 -4.73
CA PHE A 174 7.62 -19.21 -3.74
C PHE A 174 9.11 -19.58 -3.67
N ALA A 175 9.79 -19.68 -4.81
CA ALA A 175 11.19 -20.12 -4.87
C ALA A 175 12.17 -19.08 -4.32
N VAL A 176 12.07 -17.82 -4.77
CA VAL A 176 12.91 -16.72 -4.29
C VAL A 176 12.75 -16.56 -2.78
N ASN A 177 11.52 -16.46 -2.28
CA ASN A 177 11.28 -16.32 -0.85
C ASN A 177 11.76 -17.52 -0.02
N PHE A 178 11.76 -18.72 -0.61
CA PHE A 178 12.31 -19.90 0.05
C PHE A 178 13.84 -19.82 0.21
N GLU A 179 14.56 -19.25 -0.77
CA GLU A 179 16.01 -19.02 -0.64
C GLU A 179 16.33 -18.19 0.59
N TYR A 180 15.65 -17.06 0.77
CA TYR A 180 15.86 -16.18 1.90
C TYR A 180 15.39 -16.80 3.22
N PHE A 181 14.29 -17.56 3.20
CA PHE A 181 13.85 -18.32 4.38
C PHE A 181 14.95 -19.26 4.91
N ILE A 182 15.73 -19.89 4.02
CA ILE A 182 16.80 -20.84 4.40
C ILE A 182 18.14 -20.16 4.66
N LEU A 183 18.48 -19.10 3.91
CA LEU A 183 19.83 -18.53 3.91
C LEU A 183 19.97 -17.21 4.66
N ASP A 184 18.88 -16.48 4.90
CA ASP A 184 18.91 -15.16 5.52
C ASP A 184 18.39 -15.20 6.98
N PRO A 185 19.25 -14.99 7.99
CA PRO A 185 18.85 -14.91 9.40
C PRO A 185 17.76 -13.85 9.65
N GLU A 186 17.70 -12.79 8.84
CA GLU A 186 16.80 -11.66 9.03
C GLU A 186 15.46 -11.81 8.30
N TYR A 187 15.25 -12.89 7.54
CA TYR A 187 14.03 -13.07 6.73
C TYR A 187 12.76 -13.03 7.59
N GLN A 188 12.81 -13.57 8.81
CA GLN A 188 11.68 -13.54 9.73
C GLN A 188 11.29 -12.13 10.18
N CYS A 189 12.25 -11.21 10.22
CA CYS A 189 12.03 -9.81 10.59
C CYS A 189 11.53 -9.00 9.40
N ARG A 190 12.10 -9.26 8.21
CA ARG A 190 11.80 -8.55 6.95
C ARG A 190 10.46 -8.95 6.33
N ARG A 191 10.11 -10.24 6.40
CA ARG A 191 8.87 -10.83 5.83
C ARG A 191 8.20 -11.82 6.80
N PRO A 192 7.75 -11.38 7.98
CA PRO A 192 7.27 -12.24 9.07
C PRO A 192 6.09 -13.15 8.70
N ASN A 193 5.16 -12.66 7.86
CA ASN A 193 4.01 -13.48 7.44
C ASN A 193 4.43 -14.63 6.50
N LEU A 194 5.37 -14.38 5.60
CA LEU A 194 5.92 -15.42 4.72
C LEU A 194 6.79 -16.40 5.49
N TYR A 195 7.65 -15.92 6.41
CA TYR A 195 8.41 -16.80 7.30
C TYR A 195 7.51 -17.77 8.06
N ASN A 196 6.42 -17.27 8.66
CA ASN A 196 5.45 -18.12 9.36
C ASN A 196 4.76 -19.12 8.42
N TYR A 197 4.48 -18.73 7.18
CA TYR A 197 3.96 -19.65 6.19
C TYR A 197 4.94 -20.79 5.88
N TYR A 198 6.20 -20.49 5.54
CA TYR A 198 7.20 -21.53 5.28
C TYR A 198 7.46 -22.40 6.49
N LYS A 199 7.50 -21.80 7.68
CA LYS A 199 7.64 -22.53 8.95
C LYS A 199 6.57 -23.61 9.09
N ASN A 200 5.31 -23.24 8.87
CA ASN A 200 4.19 -24.16 9.01
C ASN A 200 4.11 -25.15 7.84
N GLU A 201 4.28 -24.69 6.60
CA GLU A 201 4.20 -25.54 5.41
C GLU A 201 5.32 -26.58 5.37
N LEU A 202 6.51 -26.23 5.83
CA LEU A 202 7.69 -27.10 5.78
C LEU A 202 8.01 -27.79 7.12
N ASN A 203 7.30 -27.42 8.20
CA ASN A 203 7.58 -27.83 9.58
C ASN A 203 9.07 -27.64 9.94
N HIS A 204 9.60 -26.45 9.66
CA HIS A 204 11.01 -26.13 9.80
C HIS A 204 11.18 -24.70 10.30
N THR A 205 12.15 -24.43 11.18
CA THR A 205 12.34 -23.10 11.79
C THR A 205 13.82 -22.73 11.73
N PRO A 206 14.29 -22.16 10.60
CA PRO A 206 15.66 -21.68 10.49
C PRO A 206 15.84 -20.41 11.34
N PHE A 207 17.04 -20.22 11.90
CA PHE A 207 17.44 -19.01 12.64
C PHE A 207 16.49 -18.59 13.76
N LYS A 208 15.95 -19.54 14.55
CA LYS A 208 14.94 -19.31 15.60
C LYS A 208 15.28 -18.19 16.61
N ASN A 209 16.56 -17.92 16.84
CA ASN A 209 17.02 -17.02 17.91
C ASN A 209 17.42 -15.61 17.43
N VAL A 210 17.07 -15.22 16.19
CA VAL A 210 17.39 -13.86 15.71
C VAL A 210 16.47 -12.85 16.38
N ASN A 211 17.08 -11.82 16.98
CA ASN A 211 16.35 -10.69 17.54
C ASN A 211 15.90 -9.74 16.42
N CYS A 212 14.61 -9.38 16.41
CA CYS A 212 14.04 -8.56 15.35
C CYS A 212 13.89 -7.09 15.77
N GLU A 213 14.86 -6.28 15.38
CA GLU A 213 14.82 -4.81 15.49
C GLU A 213 14.13 -4.19 14.27
N VAL A 214 12.83 -4.45 14.17
CA VAL A 214 12.00 -4.03 13.03
C VAL A 214 11.57 -2.58 13.20
N ASN A 215 11.73 -1.77 12.14
CA ASN A 215 11.12 -0.46 12.10
C ASN A 215 9.59 -0.59 11.91
N ARG A 216 8.84 -0.28 12.96
CA ARG A 216 7.36 -0.26 12.94
C ARG A 216 6.79 1.14 12.72
N VAL A 217 7.65 2.13 12.55
CA VAL A 217 7.23 3.51 12.32
C VAL A 217 6.80 3.66 10.87
N ILE A 218 5.67 4.31 10.66
CA ILE A 218 5.24 4.80 9.34
C ILE A 218 5.01 6.31 9.43
N ASN A 219 5.27 6.98 8.32
CA ASN A 219 5.06 8.40 8.14
C ASN A 219 3.97 8.63 7.09
N PHE A 220 3.17 9.67 7.29
CA PHE A 220 2.16 10.11 6.33
C PHE A 220 1.89 11.60 6.47
N THR A 221 1.49 12.25 5.38
CA THR A 221 1.13 13.67 5.38
C THR A 221 -0.37 13.85 5.60
N THR A 222 -0.73 14.85 6.39
CA THR A 222 -2.10 15.34 6.56
C THR A 222 -2.16 16.82 6.21
N ASP A 223 -3.34 17.43 6.31
CA ASP A 223 -3.51 18.88 6.18
C ASP A 223 -2.67 19.69 7.20
N ASN A 224 -2.24 19.05 8.30
CA ASN A 224 -1.43 19.67 9.37
C ASN A 224 0.07 19.33 9.28
N GLY A 225 0.53 18.78 8.16
CA GLY A 225 1.93 18.40 7.94
C GLY A 225 2.18 16.90 8.14
N LEU A 226 3.41 16.53 8.49
CA LEU A 226 3.77 15.13 8.69
C LEU A 226 3.33 14.59 10.04
N HIS A 227 2.79 13.39 9.97
CA HIS A 227 2.49 12.58 11.11
C HIS A 227 3.30 11.29 11.05
N THR A 228 3.80 10.93 12.22
CA THR A 228 4.57 9.71 12.43
C THR A 228 3.81 8.85 13.44
N VAL A 229 3.71 7.56 13.16
CA VAL A 229 2.99 6.62 14.02
C VAL A 229 3.69 5.27 14.05
N SER A 230 3.75 4.67 15.23
CA SER A 230 4.23 3.30 15.38
C SER A 230 3.09 2.30 15.20
N LEU A 231 3.27 1.35 14.29
CA LEU A 231 2.39 0.19 14.11
C LEU A 231 2.78 -0.97 15.06
N ASP A 232 3.33 -0.68 16.24
CA ASP A 232 3.55 -1.68 17.29
C ASP A 232 2.22 -2.38 17.65
N PRO A 233 2.12 -3.72 17.53
CA PRO A 233 0.91 -4.47 17.90
C PRO A 233 0.41 -4.26 19.33
N ASP A 234 1.27 -3.78 20.24
CA ASP A 234 0.89 -3.44 21.61
C ASP A 234 0.27 -2.05 21.74
N LEU A 235 0.60 -1.12 20.81
CA LEU A 235 0.00 0.22 20.71
C LEU A 235 -1.27 0.24 19.86
N ILE A 236 -1.40 -0.69 18.90
CA ILE A 236 -2.62 -0.85 18.10
C ILE A 236 -3.53 -1.89 18.76
N LYS A 237 -4.49 -1.44 19.57
CA LYS A 237 -5.39 -2.35 20.31
C LYS A 237 -6.56 -2.85 19.47
N GLU A 238 -6.94 -2.14 18.42
CA GLU A 238 -8.09 -2.50 17.60
C GLU A 238 -7.91 -2.03 16.16
N VAL A 239 -8.38 -2.87 15.23
CA VAL A 239 -8.55 -2.51 13.82
C VAL A 239 -10.05 -2.46 13.58
N GLN A 240 -10.55 -1.35 13.07
CA GLN A 240 -11.95 -1.20 12.71
C GLN A 240 -12.09 -1.13 11.18
N PHE A 241 -13.06 -1.84 10.63
CA PHE A 241 -13.48 -1.65 9.25
C PHE A 241 -14.22 -0.32 9.16
N LEU A 242 -13.63 0.63 8.42
CA LEU A 242 -14.20 1.95 8.22
C LEU A 242 -14.85 1.99 6.84
N PHE A 243 -16.16 2.19 6.82
CA PHE A 243 -16.98 2.18 5.62
C PHE A 243 -17.64 3.54 5.41
N ALA A 244 -17.40 4.16 4.26
CA ALA A 244 -18.19 5.31 3.83
C ALA A 244 -19.46 4.81 3.13
N ALA A 245 -20.63 5.29 3.57
CA ALA A 245 -21.93 4.93 3.02
C ALA A 245 -22.08 5.31 1.53
N GLU A 246 -23.14 4.89 0.84
CA GLU A 246 -23.38 5.31 -0.53
C GLU A 246 -23.43 6.85 -0.66
N GLY A 247 -22.82 7.38 -1.72
CA GLY A 247 -22.86 8.80 -2.05
C GLY A 247 -23.69 9.08 -3.30
N PRO A 248 -23.99 10.37 -3.59
CA PRO A 248 -24.85 10.76 -4.70
C PRO A 248 -24.20 10.63 -6.08
N LYS A 249 -22.86 10.48 -6.16
CA LYS A 249 -22.12 10.36 -7.43
C LYS A 249 -22.08 8.89 -7.88
N MET A 250 -22.05 8.64 -9.19
CA MET A 250 -22.12 7.29 -9.79
C MET A 250 -21.13 6.27 -9.14
N PHE A 251 -19.91 6.70 -8.88
CA PHE A 251 -18.82 5.90 -8.31
C PHE A 251 -18.86 5.79 -6.77
N SER A 252 -19.56 6.69 -6.08
CA SER A 252 -19.76 6.59 -4.62
C SER A 252 -21.00 5.77 -4.23
N LYS A 253 -21.82 5.34 -5.22
CA LYS A 253 -23.03 4.51 -5.01
C LYS A 253 -22.78 3.17 -4.33
N TRP A 254 -21.53 2.73 -4.20
CA TRP A 254 -21.20 1.43 -3.62
C TRP A 254 -20.44 1.51 -2.31
N GLY A 255 -20.25 2.71 -1.79
CA GLY A 255 -19.47 2.96 -0.59
C GLY A 255 -17.97 3.03 -0.83
N HIS A 256 -17.19 3.12 0.25
CA HIS A 256 -15.73 3.02 0.20
C HIS A 256 -15.21 2.23 1.41
N SER A 257 -14.24 1.34 1.18
CA SER A 257 -13.68 0.46 2.22
C SER A 257 -12.33 0.95 2.69
N MET A 258 -12.18 1.06 4.00
CA MET A 258 -10.96 1.51 4.68
C MET A 258 -10.78 0.73 5.99
N PHE A 259 -9.63 0.90 6.63
CA PHE A 259 -9.37 0.42 7.99
C PHE A 259 -8.95 1.57 8.88
N LYS A 260 -9.59 1.73 10.04
CA LYS A 260 -9.12 2.61 11.11
C LYS A 260 -8.31 1.82 12.12
N LEU A 261 -7.07 2.20 12.35
CA LEU A 261 -6.23 1.70 13.43
C LEU A 261 -6.48 2.55 14.67
N VAL A 262 -6.95 1.91 15.75
CA VAL A 262 -7.11 2.56 17.06
C VAL A 262 -5.75 2.53 17.73
N VAL A 263 -5.05 3.67 17.64
CA VAL A 263 -3.72 3.89 18.22
C VAL A 263 -3.86 4.42 19.64
N CYS A 264 -3.24 3.72 20.59
CA CYS A 264 -3.17 4.13 21.99
C CYS A 264 -2.00 5.08 22.24
N LYS A 265 -2.10 5.90 23.29
CA LYS A 265 -0.99 6.76 23.71
C LYS A 265 0.07 5.93 24.43
N ASN A 266 -0.36 5.02 25.31
CA ASN A 266 0.51 4.10 26.05
C ASN A 266 0.11 2.64 25.78
N LYS A 267 1.07 1.72 25.90
CA LYS A 267 0.84 0.28 25.73
C LYS A 267 -0.16 -0.31 26.74
N ASN A 268 -0.30 0.32 27.90
CA ASN A 268 -1.18 -0.13 28.98
C ASN A 268 -2.57 0.50 28.96
N ASP A 269 -2.85 1.42 28.02
CA ASP A 269 -4.18 2.03 27.90
C ASP A 269 -5.24 0.96 27.57
N THR A 270 -6.41 1.08 28.21
CA THR A 270 -7.60 0.28 27.85
C THR A 270 -8.13 0.67 26.48
N ILE A 271 -8.88 -0.22 25.81
CA ILE A 271 -9.40 0.08 24.47
C ILE A 271 -10.36 1.29 24.49
N GLU A 272 -11.14 1.47 25.57
CA GLU A 272 -12.03 2.61 25.77
C GLU A 272 -11.25 3.93 25.87
N GLN A 273 -10.13 3.94 26.59
CA GLN A 273 -9.23 5.10 26.66
C GLN A 273 -8.63 5.39 25.28
N CYS A 274 -8.18 4.37 24.56
CA CYS A 274 -7.61 4.55 23.23
C CYS A 274 -8.62 5.16 22.25
N ARG A 275 -9.87 4.66 22.20
CA ARG A 275 -10.92 5.16 21.30
C ARG A 275 -11.26 6.64 21.51
N LYS A 276 -11.06 7.17 22.73
CA LYS A 276 -11.26 8.61 23.02
C LYS A 276 -10.15 9.50 22.44
N ASN A 277 -8.98 8.95 22.13
CA ASN A 277 -7.87 9.70 21.55
C ASN A 277 -8.00 9.85 20.02
N THR A 278 -8.87 10.74 19.57
CA THR A 278 -9.17 10.90 18.14
C THR A 278 -8.06 11.54 17.31
N LYS A 279 -6.98 12.07 17.93
CA LYS A 279 -5.87 12.71 17.20
C LYS A 279 -4.79 11.71 16.74
N GLY A 280 -4.72 10.53 17.36
CA GLY A 280 -3.70 9.52 17.05
C GLY A 280 -4.15 8.43 16.06
N HIS A 281 -5.44 8.35 15.72
CA HIS A 281 -5.96 7.25 14.90
C HIS A 281 -5.59 7.40 13.43
N VAL A 282 -5.12 6.29 12.86
CA VAL A 282 -4.66 6.18 11.49
C VAL A 282 -5.75 5.52 10.66
N VAL A 283 -5.94 5.98 9.43
CA VAL A 283 -6.80 5.33 8.45
C VAL A 283 -5.94 4.83 7.30
N LEU A 284 -6.09 3.54 7.00
CA LEU A 284 -5.55 2.89 5.82
C LEU A 284 -6.67 2.78 4.79
N SER A 285 -6.43 3.26 3.58
CA SER A 285 -7.39 3.22 2.48
C SER A 285 -6.70 2.66 1.24
N PHE A 286 -7.43 1.96 0.39
CA PHE A 286 -6.95 1.60 -0.94
C PHE A 286 -7.73 2.47 -1.95
N LEU A 287 -7.08 3.41 -2.63
CA LEU A 287 -7.77 4.30 -3.57
C LEU A 287 -7.50 3.88 -5.00
N ALA A 288 -8.53 3.86 -5.84
CA ALA A 288 -8.38 3.75 -7.29
C ALA A 288 -7.79 5.06 -7.84
N TYR A 289 -6.69 4.96 -8.56
CA TYR A 289 -6.12 6.07 -9.33
C TYR A 289 -6.85 6.20 -10.66
N ILE A 290 -7.12 7.43 -11.07
CA ILE A 290 -7.88 7.77 -12.28
C ILE A 290 -6.98 8.67 -13.11
N ASP A 291 -6.42 8.13 -14.19
CA ASP A 291 -5.55 8.78 -15.17
C ASP A 291 -6.32 9.52 -16.27
N GLU A 292 -7.65 9.38 -16.32
CA GLU A 292 -8.49 9.88 -17.41
C GLU A 292 -9.39 11.05 -16.97
N VAL A 293 -9.70 11.94 -17.92
CA VAL A 293 -10.58 13.12 -17.78
C VAL A 293 -12.03 12.67 -17.69
N GLY A 294 -12.38 12.02 -16.59
CA GLY A 294 -13.68 11.42 -16.38
C GLY A 294 -13.56 9.98 -15.90
N ILE A 295 -14.41 9.64 -14.93
CA ILE A 295 -14.52 8.28 -14.41
C ILE A 295 -15.37 7.48 -15.37
N ASP A 296 -14.75 6.53 -16.08
CA ASP A 296 -15.51 5.48 -16.76
C ASP A 296 -16.10 4.57 -15.67
N GLY A 297 -17.41 4.75 -15.44
CA GLY A 297 -18.15 3.98 -14.45
C GLY A 297 -17.96 2.48 -14.63
N LEU A 298 -17.95 1.98 -15.87
CA LEU A 298 -17.74 0.56 -16.23
C LEU A 298 -16.31 0.11 -15.91
N LYS A 299 -15.27 0.90 -16.20
CA LYS A 299 -13.89 0.58 -15.78
C LYS A 299 -13.74 0.49 -14.25
N GLY A 300 -14.44 1.36 -13.51
CA GLY A 300 -14.54 1.30 -12.04
C GLY A 300 -15.25 0.04 -11.53
N ILE A 301 -16.31 -0.41 -12.20
CA ILE A 301 -17.02 -1.66 -11.90
C ILE A 301 -16.12 -2.88 -12.08
N PHE A 302 -15.32 -2.91 -13.15
CA PHE A 302 -14.50 -4.06 -13.54
C PHE A 302 -13.07 -4.02 -12.97
N GLY A 303 -12.78 -3.14 -12.00
CA GLY A 303 -11.48 -3.10 -11.32
C GLY A 303 -10.30 -2.74 -12.24
N LYS A 304 -10.57 -2.00 -13.33
CA LYS A 304 -9.53 -1.58 -14.28
C LYS A 304 -8.72 -0.37 -13.79
N TYR A 305 -9.19 0.31 -12.75
CA TYR A 305 -8.43 1.39 -12.13
C TYR A 305 -7.45 0.87 -11.08
N PRO A 306 -6.22 1.39 -11.08
CA PRO A 306 -5.19 0.87 -10.21
C PRO A 306 -5.30 1.34 -8.74
N SER A 307 -5.26 0.44 -7.76
CA SER A 307 -5.36 0.75 -6.33
C SER A 307 -4.03 1.09 -5.65
N ARG A 308 -3.98 2.15 -4.83
CA ARG A 308 -2.83 2.49 -3.98
C ARG A 308 -3.22 2.46 -2.50
N MET A 309 -2.35 1.92 -1.64
CA MET A 309 -2.50 2.13 -0.20
C MET A 309 -2.18 3.58 0.17
N MET A 310 -3.18 4.27 0.71
CA MET A 310 -3.09 5.61 1.29
C MET A 310 -3.16 5.49 2.81
N VAL A 311 -2.27 6.20 3.49
CA VAL A 311 -2.30 6.38 4.94
C VAL A 311 -2.73 7.82 5.24
N SER A 312 -3.70 8.00 6.13
CA SER A 312 -4.24 9.30 6.52
C SER A 312 -4.63 9.30 8.01
N ASP A 313 -5.03 10.44 8.56
CA ASP A 313 -5.64 10.53 9.88
C ASP A 313 -7.18 10.52 9.78
N ILE A 314 -7.83 10.13 10.87
CA ILE A 314 -9.30 10.05 10.92
C ILE A 314 -9.99 11.41 10.68
N ASN A 315 -9.38 12.54 11.00
CA ASN A 315 -10.02 13.85 10.80
C ASN A 315 -10.00 14.28 9.34
N SER A 316 -8.91 14.00 8.61
CA SER A 316 -8.86 14.18 7.15
C SER A 316 -9.94 13.34 6.46
N VAL A 317 -10.08 12.07 6.85
CA VAL A 317 -11.11 11.17 6.31
C VAL A 317 -12.53 11.66 6.66
N LYS A 318 -12.75 12.18 7.87
CA LYS A 318 -14.03 12.82 8.22
C LYS A 318 -14.30 14.06 7.36
N ARG A 319 -13.32 14.96 7.18
CA ARG A 319 -13.49 16.16 6.33
C ARG A 319 -13.87 15.76 4.90
N GLN A 320 -13.18 14.77 4.33
CA GLN A 320 -13.50 14.26 3.01
C GLN A 320 -14.92 13.69 2.94
N TYR A 321 -15.22 12.65 3.70
CA TYR A 321 -16.49 11.94 3.52
C TYR A 321 -17.67 12.65 4.17
N THR A 322 -17.58 13.04 5.43
CA THR A 322 -18.74 13.58 6.15
C THR A 322 -19.05 15.02 5.77
N ARG A 323 -18.05 15.83 5.41
CA ARG A 323 -18.24 17.24 5.02
C ARG A 323 -18.21 17.47 3.52
N ALA A 324 -17.19 17.01 2.78
CA ALA A 324 -17.09 17.31 1.35
C ALA A 324 -18.06 16.47 0.51
N GLU A 325 -18.24 15.20 0.85
CA GLU A 325 -19.10 14.27 0.09
C GLU A 325 -20.49 14.06 0.70
N PHE A 326 -20.75 14.59 1.90
CA PHE A 326 -21.98 14.37 2.67
C PHE A 326 -22.33 12.90 2.89
N ARG A 327 -21.32 12.07 3.13
CA ARG A 327 -21.45 10.64 3.40
C ARG A 327 -21.16 10.36 4.86
N SER A 328 -22.04 9.61 5.51
CA SER A 328 -21.74 9.09 6.84
C SER A 328 -20.64 8.01 6.78
N LEU A 329 -19.92 7.86 7.87
CA LEU A 329 -18.93 6.80 8.06
C LEU A 329 -19.38 5.84 9.17
N LYS A 330 -19.29 4.54 8.89
CA LYS A 330 -19.45 3.47 9.89
C LYS A 330 -18.08 2.90 10.21
N SER A 331 -17.72 2.81 11.48
CA SER A 331 -16.41 2.34 11.93
C SER A 331 -16.62 1.16 12.85
N LEU A 332 -16.54 -0.05 12.31
CA LEU A 332 -16.92 -1.27 13.02
C LEU A 332 -15.70 -2.10 13.44
N PRO A 333 -15.53 -2.47 14.72
CA PRO A 333 -14.44 -3.34 15.15
C PRO A 333 -14.37 -4.65 14.38
N LEU A 334 -13.18 -4.99 13.89
CA LEU A 334 -12.89 -6.34 13.40
C LEU A 334 -12.54 -7.22 14.59
N LYS A 335 -13.18 -8.39 14.68
CA LYS A 335 -12.99 -9.37 15.76
C LYS A 335 -11.70 -10.18 15.57
N PHE A 336 -10.58 -9.47 15.38
CA PHE A 336 -9.26 -10.09 15.30
C PHE A 336 -8.76 -10.51 16.68
N ASN A 337 -8.26 -11.73 16.79
CA ASN A 337 -7.41 -12.11 17.92
C ASN A 337 -6.01 -11.46 17.80
N LYS A 338 -5.17 -11.62 18.85
CA LYS A 338 -3.84 -11.01 18.91
C LYS A 338 -2.95 -11.39 17.70
N ASP A 339 -2.99 -12.66 17.28
CA ASP A 339 -2.18 -13.14 16.16
C ASP A 339 -2.70 -12.66 14.81
N GLN A 340 -4.02 -12.61 14.62
CA GLN A 340 -4.66 -12.06 13.42
C GLN A 340 -4.32 -10.57 13.28
N ARG A 341 -4.40 -9.81 14.38
CA ARG A 341 -4.01 -8.38 14.40
C ARG A 341 -2.51 -8.21 14.10
N LYS A 342 -1.65 -9.05 14.66
CA LYS A 342 -0.21 -9.04 14.35
C LYS A 342 0.05 -9.35 12.87
N ARG A 343 -0.61 -10.36 12.29
CA ARG A 343 -0.50 -10.67 10.85
C ARG A 343 -0.99 -9.53 9.97
N PHE A 344 -2.10 -8.88 10.35
CA PHE A 344 -2.63 -7.70 9.68
C PHE A 344 -1.57 -6.58 9.65
N LEU A 345 -1.03 -6.20 10.81
CA LEU A 345 -0.06 -5.11 10.93
C LEU A 345 1.24 -5.41 10.21
N ASN A 346 1.75 -6.64 10.33
CA ASN A 346 2.93 -7.11 9.59
C ASN A 346 2.72 -7.01 8.08
N HIS A 347 1.51 -7.35 7.60
CA HIS A 347 1.22 -7.25 6.18
C HIS A 347 1.18 -5.79 5.76
N VAL A 348 0.40 -4.94 6.44
CA VAL A 348 0.31 -3.50 6.17
C VAL A 348 1.68 -2.84 6.18
N LEU A 349 2.54 -3.16 7.14
CA LEU A 349 3.89 -2.62 7.23
C LEU A 349 4.74 -3.04 6.03
N ARG A 350 4.65 -4.31 5.61
CA ARG A 350 5.29 -4.77 4.37
C ARG A 350 4.75 -4.03 3.15
N ILE A 351 3.43 -3.84 3.04
CA ILE A 351 2.81 -3.07 1.95
C ILE A 351 3.36 -1.66 1.95
N TYR A 352 3.33 -0.96 3.09
CA TYR A 352 3.82 0.39 3.23
C TYR A 352 5.26 0.54 2.71
N TRP A 353 6.16 -0.34 3.13
CA TRP A 353 7.57 -0.28 2.77
C TRP A 353 7.88 -0.82 1.36
N GLU A 354 7.24 -1.88 0.90
CA GLU A 354 7.45 -2.39 -0.47
C GLU A 354 6.85 -1.47 -1.54
N TYR A 355 5.87 -0.62 -1.18
CA TYR A 355 5.27 0.39 -2.04
C TYR A 355 6.09 1.70 -2.10
N ALA A 356 7.12 1.85 -1.27
CA ALA A 356 7.74 3.12 -0.90
C ALA A 356 8.67 3.78 -1.94
N GLY A 357 8.44 3.65 -3.24
CA GLY A 357 9.24 4.53 -4.12
C GLY A 357 9.01 4.58 -5.61
N ARG A 358 7.79 4.64 -6.11
CA ARG A 358 7.46 5.47 -7.28
C ARG A 358 5.98 5.31 -7.54
N TYR A 359 5.27 6.43 -7.67
CA TYR A 359 3.83 6.48 -7.84
C TYR A 359 3.42 5.92 -9.20
N PHE A 360 3.17 4.62 -9.33
CA PHE A 360 2.31 4.12 -10.41
C PHE A 360 1.54 2.86 -9.94
N PHE A 361 0.96 2.13 -10.87
CA PHE A 361 -0.41 1.62 -10.81
C PHE A 361 -0.56 0.11 -10.46
N PHE A 362 -1.47 -0.28 -9.55
CA PHE A 362 -1.87 -1.70 -9.30
C PHE A 362 -3.29 -2.00 -9.80
N ALA A 363 -3.54 -2.80 -10.83
CA ALA A 363 -4.94 -3.16 -11.15
C ALA A 363 -5.64 -3.95 -10.00
N ASN A 364 -6.79 -3.46 -9.51
CA ASN A 364 -7.88 -4.11 -8.72
C ASN A 364 -8.58 -3.02 -7.87
N ASN A 365 -9.86 -3.20 -7.51
CA ASN A 365 -10.61 -2.16 -6.80
C ASN A 365 -10.23 -2.08 -5.29
N CYS A 366 -10.70 -1.02 -4.62
CA CYS A 366 -10.43 -0.78 -3.20
C CYS A 366 -10.93 -1.86 -2.24
N ALA A 367 -12.02 -2.55 -2.60
CA ALA A 367 -12.61 -3.60 -1.76
C ALA A 367 -11.80 -4.89 -1.83
N ASP A 368 -11.26 -5.23 -3.00
CA ASP A 368 -10.48 -6.46 -3.21
C ASP A 368 -9.18 -6.42 -2.43
N GLU A 369 -8.44 -5.31 -2.52
CA GLU A 369 -7.20 -5.14 -1.74
C GLU A 369 -7.48 -5.11 -0.24
N ALA A 370 -8.53 -4.39 0.19
CA ALA A 370 -8.93 -4.40 1.59
C ALA A 370 -9.25 -5.82 2.07
N TYR A 371 -9.96 -6.61 1.26
CA TYR A 371 -10.30 -7.97 1.62
C TYR A 371 -9.10 -8.91 1.64
N LYS A 372 -8.14 -8.78 0.70
CA LYS A 372 -6.89 -9.56 0.74
C LYS A 372 -6.12 -9.32 2.04
N VAL A 373 -6.08 -8.09 2.54
CA VAL A 373 -5.46 -7.78 3.85
C VAL A 373 -6.21 -8.49 4.99
N VAL A 374 -7.55 -8.50 4.97
CA VAL A 374 -8.36 -9.25 5.96
C VAL A 374 -8.13 -10.75 5.85
N GLN A 375 -8.07 -11.29 4.63
CA GLN A 375 -7.80 -12.71 4.39
C GLN A 375 -6.42 -13.12 4.91
N VAL A 376 -5.39 -12.28 4.71
CA VAL A 376 -4.05 -12.47 5.28
C VAL A 376 -4.07 -12.45 6.81
N ALA A 377 -4.86 -11.56 7.41
CA ALA A 377 -5.01 -11.51 8.86
C ALA A 377 -5.65 -12.80 9.40
N ILE A 378 -6.76 -13.24 8.82
CA ILE A 378 -7.50 -14.43 9.27
C ILE A 378 -6.69 -15.71 8.98
N ASN A 379 -6.13 -15.81 7.77
CA ASN A 379 -5.31 -16.91 7.27
C ASN A 379 -6.00 -18.30 7.34
N GLU A 380 -7.26 -18.37 6.89
CA GLU A 380 -8.03 -19.61 6.87
C GLU A 380 -8.46 -19.98 5.44
N ARG A 381 -8.40 -21.26 5.08
CA ARG A 381 -8.77 -21.71 3.71
C ARG A 381 -10.15 -21.26 3.26
N LYS A 382 -11.11 -21.14 4.19
CA LYS A 382 -12.50 -20.74 3.90
C LYS A 382 -12.62 -19.26 3.52
N THR A 383 -11.77 -18.37 4.03
CA THR A 383 -11.86 -16.92 3.74
C THR A 383 -11.38 -16.57 2.33
N TYR A 384 -10.56 -17.42 1.72
CA TYR A 384 -10.02 -17.20 0.37
C TYR A 384 -10.87 -17.79 -0.79
N LYS A 385 -12.08 -18.30 -0.53
CA LYS A 385 -12.92 -19.01 -1.55
C LYS A 385 -13.98 -18.14 -2.25
N GLU A 386 -14.02 -16.84 -2.00
CA GLU A 386 -15.21 -16.05 -2.31
C GLU A 386 -14.88 -14.77 -3.08
N ASP A 387 -15.54 -14.60 -4.22
CA ASP A 387 -15.39 -13.44 -5.10
C ASP A 387 -15.96 -12.19 -4.45
N LEU A 388 -15.23 -11.08 -4.57
CA LEU A 388 -15.63 -9.79 -4.05
C LEU A 388 -15.50 -8.74 -5.16
N MET A 389 -16.44 -7.80 -5.24
CA MET A 389 -16.41 -6.78 -6.30
C MET A 389 -16.71 -5.36 -5.81
N THR A 390 -17.31 -5.17 -4.64
CA THR A 390 -17.72 -3.84 -4.19
C THR A 390 -17.48 -3.61 -2.69
N PRO A 391 -17.26 -2.34 -2.27
CA PRO A 391 -17.11 -1.99 -0.85
C PRO A 391 -18.31 -2.40 0.01
N LEU A 392 -19.54 -2.18 -0.48
CA LEU A 392 -20.75 -2.64 0.21
C LEU A 392 -20.81 -4.18 0.30
N GLY A 393 -20.36 -4.90 -0.72
CA GLY A 393 -20.22 -6.35 -0.69
C GLY A 393 -19.29 -6.81 0.43
N LEU A 394 -18.17 -6.12 0.62
CA LEU A 394 -17.20 -6.42 1.68
C LEU A 394 -17.83 -6.18 3.05
N TYR A 395 -18.45 -5.02 3.22
CA TYR A 395 -19.18 -4.67 4.43
C TYR A 395 -20.20 -5.73 4.84
N LYS A 396 -21.11 -6.11 3.93
CA LYS A 396 -22.13 -7.14 4.16
C LYS A 396 -21.50 -8.50 4.45
N ARG A 397 -20.37 -8.83 3.81
CA ARG A 397 -19.66 -10.09 4.02
C ARG A 397 -19.02 -10.16 5.40
N LEU A 398 -18.36 -9.10 5.86
CA LEU A 398 -17.77 -9.04 7.19
C LEU A 398 -18.83 -9.28 8.27
N LEU A 399 -20.03 -8.70 8.10
CA LEU A 399 -21.18 -8.94 8.97
C LEU A 399 -21.66 -10.39 8.90
N LYS A 400 -21.92 -10.92 7.69
CA LYS A 400 -22.39 -12.30 7.49
C LYS A 400 -21.43 -13.34 8.07
N LYS A 401 -20.12 -13.08 8.04
CA LYS A 401 -19.07 -13.94 8.60
C LYS A 401 -18.87 -13.75 10.11
N GLY A 402 -19.61 -12.84 10.74
CA GLY A 402 -19.48 -12.52 12.16
C GLY A 402 -18.14 -11.87 12.53
N LEU A 403 -17.37 -11.38 11.54
CA LEU A 403 -16.08 -10.73 11.73
C LEU A 403 -16.22 -9.30 12.27
N THR A 404 -17.42 -8.74 12.21
CA THR A 404 -17.78 -7.46 12.80
C THR A 404 -19.24 -7.49 13.24
N ASP A 405 -19.71 -6.43 13.92
CA ASP A 405 -21.06 -6.34 14.47
C ASP A 405 -21.64 -4.94 14.27
N GLU A 406 -22.77 -4.85 13.55
CA GLU A 406 -23.47 -3.58 13.29
C GLU A 406 -24.39 -3.18 14.46
N SER A 407 -24.69 -4.08 15.40
CA SER A 407 -25.58 -3.78 16.53
C SER A 407 -25.11 -2.58 17.36
N ILE A 408 -23.80 -2.31 17.37
CA ILE A 408 -23.16 -1.15 17.99
C ILE A 408 -23.62 0.19 17.42
N LEU A 409 -24.24 0.19 16.23
CA LEU A 409 -24.76 1.38 15.56
C LEU A 409 -26.26 1.65 15.85
N LYS A 410 -26.95 0.78 16.59
CA LYS A 410 -28.39 0.94 16.88
C LYS A 410 -28.68 2.27 17.57
N ASP A 411 -27.92 2.61 18.61
CA ASP A 411 -27.92 3.95 19.19
C ASP A 411 -26.90 4.83 18.45
N LYS A 412 -27.37 5.55 17.43
CA LYS A 412 -26.52 6.44 16.63
C LYS A 412 -25.85 7.55 17.46
N LYS A 413 -26.46 8.00 18.55
CA LYS A 413 -25.91 9.07 19.40
C LYS A 413 -24.73 8.52 20.20
N ASN A 414 -24.90 7.37 20.84
CA ASN A 414 -23.82 6.70 21.57
C ASN A 414 -22.71 6.22 20.61
N ALA A 415 -23.08 5.66 19.45
CA ALA A 415 -22.13 5.26 18.43
C ALA A 415 -21.29 6.44 17.93
N ALA A 416 -21.89 7.63 17.79
CA ALA A 416 -21.17 8.84 17.42
C ALA A 416 -20.21 9.32 18.51
N ALA A 417 -20.67 9.33 19.76
CA ALA A 417 -19.83 9.69 20.92
C ALA A 417 -18.65 8.74 21.10
N SER A 418 -18.83 7.45 20.78
CA SER A 418 -17.81 6.40 20.90
C SER A 418 -16.93 6.22 19.66
N GLY A 419 -17.15 7.01 18.60
CA GLY A 419 -16.34 6.95 17.37
C GLY A 419 -16.61 5.73 16.48
N PHE A 420 -17.77 5.09 16.62
CA PHE A 420 -18.24 4.01 15.73
C PHE A 420 -19.11 4.52 14.59
N PHE A 421 -19.65 5.73 14.72
CA PHE A 421 -20.43 6.39 13.67
C PHE A 421 -19.97 7.83 13.50
N TYR A 422 -19.82 8.30 12.27
CA TYR A 422 -19.59 9.71 11.98
C TYR A 422 -20.72 10.19 11.06
N PRO A 423 -21.68 10.99 11.57
CA PRO A 423 -22.83 11.43 10.79
C PRO A 423 -22.40 12.34 9.65
N SER A 424 -23.21 12.37 8.58
CA SER A 424 -23.00 13.33 7.50
C SER A 424 -23.22 14.76 8.02
N PHE A 425 -22.36 15.69 7.61
CA PHE A 425 -22.60 17.11 7.85
C PHE A 425 -23.83 17.61 7.08
N GLY A 426 -24.10 17.02 5.91
CA GLY A 426 -25.26 17.34 5.07
C GLY A 426 -26.59 17.09 5.77
N ASP A 427 -26.71 16.05 6.61
CA ASP A 427 -27.95 15.77 7.35
C ASP A 427 -28.34 16.95 8.25
N LYS A 428 -27.36 17.50 8.98
CA LYS A 428 -27.58 18.67 9.84
C LYS A 428 -27.76 19.94 9.03
N LEU A 429 -26.96 20.10 7.98
CA LEU A 429 -27.00 21.30 7.15
C LEU A 429 -28.32 21.44 6.39
N ASN A 430 -28.89 20.33 5.91
CA ASN A 430 -30.21 20.33 5.26
C ASN A 430 -31.33 20.74 6.24
N ILE A 431 -31.26 20.35 7.52
CA ILE A 431 -32.22 20.84 8.53
C ILE A 431 -32.13 22.36 8.68
N VAL A 432 -30.91 22.92 8.69
CA VAL A 432 -30.69 24.37 8.74
C VAL A 432 -31.19 25.04 7.46
N TYR A 433 -30.87 24.46 6.31
CA TYR A 433 -31.30 24.93 4.99
C TYR A 433 -32.81 25.02 4.86
N GLU A 434 -33.54 23.95 5.19
CA GLU A 434 -35.00 23.93 5.14
C GLU A 434 -35.64 24.96 6.09
N LYS A 435 -35.06 25.15 7.28
CA LYS A 435 -35.52 26.20 8.21
C LYS A 435 -35.33 27.60 7.62
N VAL A 436 -34.18 27.90 7.03
CA VAL A 436 -33.95 29.21 6.39
C VAL A 436 -34.90 29.38 5.21
N LYS A 437 -34.94 28.41 4.29
CA LYS A 437 -35.81 28.41 3.11
C LYS A 437 -37.29 28.64 3.45
N THR A 438 -37.82 27.95 4.45
CA THR A 438 -39.24 28.09 4.84
C THR A 438 -39.56 29.47 5.42
N ASN A 439 -38.59 30.16 6.02
CA ASN A 439 -38.79 31.53 6.53
C ASN A 439 -38.70 32.59 5.42
N PHE A 440 -38.24 32.24 4.22
CA PHE A 440 -38.13 33.15 3.07
C PHE A 440 -38.68 32.49 1.79
N PRO A 441 -40.00 32.22 1.74
CA PRO A 441 -40.62 31.48 0.64
C PRO A 441 -40.69 32.26 -0.68
N SER A 442 -40.54 33.60 -0.64
CA SER A 442 -40.51 34.47 -1.82
C SER A 442 -39.21 34.38 -2.62
N THR A 443 -38.18 33.73 -2.07
CA THR A 443 -36.88 33.55 -2.71
C THR A 443 -36.85 32.25 -3.51
N ASP A 444 -36.28 32.26 -4.71
CA ASP A 444 -36.13 31.06 -5.52
C ASP A 444 -35.00 30.17 -4.99
N TRP A 445 -35.36 29.28 -4.07
CA TRP A 445 -34.44 28.36 -3.44
C TRP A 445 -34.32 27.04 -4.22
N PRO A 446 -33.10 26.53 -4.42
CA PRO A 446 -32.88 25.13 -4.77
C PRO A 446 -33.59 24.16 -3.80
N LYS A 447 -33.80 22.92 -4.22
CA LYS A 447 -34.55 21.97 -3.39
C LYS A 447 -33.79 21.57 -2.14
N LYS A 448 -32.47 21.45 -2.22
CA LYS A 448 -31.59 21.04 -1.12
C LYS A 448 -30.30 21.84 -1.09
N VAL A 449 -29.59 21.78 0.04
CA VAL A 449 -28.33 22.51 0.19
C VAL A 449 -27.24 22.04 -0.77
N GLU A 450 -27.27 20.77 -1.20
CA GLU A 450 -26.36 20.23 -2.22
C GLU A 450 -26.56 20.86 -3.59
N GLU A 451 -27.80 21.25 -3.93
CA GLU A 451 -28.11 21.94 -5.17
C GLU A 451 -27.67 23.41 -5.07
N TYR A 452 -27.98 24.06 -3.94
CA TYR A 452 -27.48 25.41 -3.65
C TYR A 452 -25.96 25.50 -3.74
N ALA A 453 -25.23 24.58 -3.11
CA ALA A 453 -23.77 24.60 -3.09
C ALA A 453 -23.12 24.35 -4.46
N ARG A 454 -23.87 23.82 -5.45
CA ARG A 454 -23.39 23.62 -6.82
C ARG A 454 -23.57 24.83 -7.72
N LEU A 455 -24.48 25.74 -7.37
CA LEU A 455 -24.71 26.98 -8.12
C LEU A 455 -23.42 27.79 -8.29
N HIS A 456 -23.34 28.63 -9.32
CA HIS A 456 -22.26 29.61 -9.41
C HIS A 456 -22.34 30.58 -8.22
N PRO A 457 -21.21 31.03 -7.66
CA PRO A 457 -21.22 32.00 -6.55
C PRO A 457 -22.03 33.26 -6.86
N GLU A 458 -22.14 33.67 -8.13
CA GLU A 458 -23.02 34.78 -8.56
C GLU A 458 -24.50 34.43 -8.41
N ASP A 459 -24.93 33.26 -8.84
CA ASP A 459 -26.33 32.83 -8.67
C ASP A 459 -26.69 32.75 -7.19
N ARG A 460 -25.75 32.23 -6.36
CA ARG A 460 -25.91 32.22 -4.90
C ARG A 460 -25.94 33.65 -4.34
N ARG A 461 -25.17 34.57 -4.91
CA ARG A 461 -25.15 35.98 -4.52
C ARG A 461 -26.49 36.66 -4.79
N THR A 462 -27.16 36.35 -5.90
CA THR A 462 -28.51 36.86 -6.20
C THR A 462 -29.50 36.48 -5.10
N ILE A 463 -29.47 35.21 -4.67
CA ILE A 463 -30.27 34.72 -3.53
C ILE A 463 -29.91 35.49 -2.25
N LEU A 464 -28.61 35.64 -1.96
CA LEU A 464 -28.15 36.34 -0.75
C LEU A 464 -28.53 37.82 -0.74
N ILE A 465 -28.38 38.54 -1.85
CA ILE A 465 -28.73 39.97 -1.95
C ILE A 465 -30.23 40.15 -1.70
N HIS A 466 -31.07 39.28 -2.28
CA HIS A 466 -32.51 39.34 -2.05
C HIS A 466 -32.85 39.16 -0.55
N LEU A 467 -32.19 38.21 0.13
CA LEU A 467 -32.40 37.91 1.56
C LEU A 467 -31.76 38.91 2.53
N LEU A 468 -30.73 39.62 2.11
CA LEU A 468 -30.02 40.58 2.97
C LEU A 468 -30.52 42.00 2.76
N ASN A 469 -31.32 42.26 1.72
CA ASN A 469 -31.95 43.55 1.48
C ASN A 469 -33.12 43.77 2.49
N PRO A 470 -33.04 44.81 3.34
CA PRO A 470 -34.08 45.14 4.30
C PRO A 470 -35.46 45.42 3.70
N GLU A 471 -35.51 45.89 2.44
CA GLU A 471 -36.75 46.19 1.73
C GLU A 471 -37.49 44.90 1.31
N ASN A 472 -36.76 43.81 1.12
CA ASN A 472 -37.30 42.54 0.67
C ASN A 472 -37.62 41.60 1.84
N THR A 473 -36.74 41.55 2.84
CA THR A 473 -36.85 40.61 3.97
C THR A 473 -36.22 41.17 5.25
N SER A 474 -36.55 40.58 6.41
CA SER A 474 -35.96 40.94 7.70
C SER A 474 -35.40 39.69 8.42
N PRO A 475 -34.18 39.24 8.08
CA PRO A 475 -33.61 38.03 8.67
C PRO A 475 -33.17 38.24 10.12
N LYS A 476 -33.69 37.42 11.04
CA LYS A 476 -33.18 37.32 12.41
C LYS A 476 -31.73 36.80 12.43
N LYS A 477 -30.96 37.11 13.48
CA LYS A 477 -29.59 36.60 13.69
C LYS A 477 -29.45 35.09 13.48
N ALA A 478 -30.41 34.30 13.97
CA ALA A 478 -30.41 32.84 13.79
C ALA A 478 -30.45 32.43 12.31
N HIS A 479 -31.18 33.15 11.45
CA HIS A 479 -31.23 32.91 10.00
C HIS A 479 -29.90 33.26 9.35
N LEU A 480 -29.29 34.39 9.75
CA LEU A 480 -27.98 34.81 9.25
C LEU A 480 -26.85 33.83 9.63
N TYR A 481 -26.87 33.26 10.85
CA TYR A 481 -25.96 32.17 11.22
C TYR A 481 -26.22 30.90 10.39
N GLY A 482 -27.48 30.61 10.09
CA GLY A 482 -27.86 29.52 9.18
C GLY A 482 -27.27 29.73 7.79
N LEU A 483 -27.45 30.92 7.21
CA LEU A 483 -26.88 31.31 5.92
C LEU A 483 -25.36 31.23 5.91
N LEU A 484 -24.70 31.66 6.99
CA LEU A 484 -23.25 31.55 7.13
C LEU A 484 -22.77 30.09 7.09
N GLY A 485 -23.52 29.17 7.70
CA GLY A 485 -23.24 27.73 7.64
C GLY A 485 -23.45 27.14 6.23
N ILE A 486 -24.51 27.58 5.55
CA ILE A 486 -24.87 27.15 4.19
C ILE A 486 -23.83 27.64 3.16
N GLU A 487 -23.58 28.95 3.10
CA GLU A 487 -22.58 29.50 2.17
C GLU A 487 -21.17 29.09 2.58
N GLY A 488 -20.90 28.90 3.88
CA GLY A 488 -19.62 28.39 4.36
C GLY A 488 -19.33 26.95 3.91
N HIS A 489 -20.36 26.17 3.59
CA HIS A 489 -20.19 24.88 2.93
C HIS A 489 -19.97 25.03 1.42
N ALA A 490 -20.73 25.89 0.74
CA ALA A 490 -20.55 26.14 -0.69
C ALA A 490 -19.15 26.68 -1.01
N GLN A 491 -18.69 27.68 -0.24
CA GLN A 491 -17.34 28.22 -0.30
C GLN A 491 -16.27 27.15 -0.01
N TYR A 492 -16.53 26.21 0.90
CA TYR A 492 -15.63 25.08 1.14
C TYR A 492 -15.51 24.16 -0.08
N LEU A 493 -16.60 23.90 -0.81
CA LEU A 493 -16.54 23.11 -2.05
C LEU A 493 -15.81 23.84 -3.17
N ASP A 494 -16.05 25.14 -3.33
CA ASP A 494 -15.34 25.98 -4.32
C ASP A 494 -13.82 26.03 -4.01
N ALA A 495 -13.44 26.11 -2.73
CA ALA A 495 -12.04 26.00 -2.30
C ALA A 495 -11.40 24.66 -2.69
N GLN A 496 -12.14 23.56 -2.50
CA GLN A 496 -11.66 22.23 -2.86
C GLN A 496 -11.52 22.05 -4.37
N MET A 497 -12.39 22.67 -5.17
CA MET A 497 -12.25 22.69 -6.63
C MET A 497 -10.97 23.41 -7.07
N ALA A 498 -10.68 24.56 -6.47
CA ALA A 498 -9.43 25.29 -6.72
C ALA A 498 -8.19 24.49 -6.30
N MET A 499 -8.21 23.87 -5.11
CA MET A 499 -7.10 23.04 -4.63
C MET A 499 -6.90 21.77 -5.46
N ALA A 500 -7.99 21.18 -5.97
CA ALA A 500 -7.90 20.02 -6.86
C ALA A 500 -7.13 20.36 -8.13
N LYS A 501 -7.28 21.57 -8.70
CA LYS A 501 -6.52 22.01 -9.88
C LYS A 501 -5.01 22.08 -9.65
N VAL A 502 -4.58 22.50 -8.46
CA VAL A 502 -3.14 22.55 -8.10
C VAL A 502 -2.52 21.16 -7.99
N SER A 503 -3.34 20.12 -7.82
CA SER A 503 -2.90 18.73 -7.65
C SER A 503 -3.33 17.81 -8.78
N ASP A 504 -3.91 18.37 -9.86
CA ASP A 504 -4.42 17.62 -11.01
C ASP A 504 -3.32 17.45 -12.06
N PHE A 505 -2.88 16.21 -12.27
CA PHE A 505 -1.84 15.88 -13.26
C PHE A 505 -2.15 16.43 -14.65
N LYS A 506 -3.43 16.54 -15.06
CA LYS A 506 -3.78 17.08 -16.37
C LYS A 506 -3.57 18.59 -16.45
N ALA A 507 -4.01 19.33 -15.43
CA ALA A 507 -3.76 20.77 -15.36
C ALA A 507 -2.26 21.08 -15.37
N LEU A 508 -1.43 20.10 -15.00
CA LEU A 508 0.02 20.18 -14.93
C LEU A 508 0.68 19.72 -16.23
N ASP A 509 0.14 18.71 -16.92
CA ASP A 509 0.56 18.33 -18.29
C ASP A 509 0.35 19.50 -19.27
N GLU A 510 -0.72 20.30 -19.08
CA GLU A 510 -1.01 21.49 -19.88
C GLU A 510 0.03 22.63 -19.68
N LEU A 511 0.81 22.61 -18.59
CA LEU A 511 1.87 23.59 -18.31
C LEU A 511 3.20 23.27 -19.00
N GLY A 512 3.37 22.04 -19.52
CA GLY A 512 4.58 21.58 -20.21
C GLY A 512 5.50 20.68 -19.37
N ASP A 513 6.45 20.03 -20.06
CA ASP A 513 7.33 18.99 -19.50
C ASP A 513 8.18 19.46 -18.29
N GLU A 514 8.53 20.75 -18.23
CA GLU A 514 9.29 21.33 -17.11
C GLU A 514 8.54 21.22 -15.78
N TYR A 515 7.26 21.58 -15.75
CA TYR A 515 6.43 21.52 -14.54
C TYR A 515 6.15 20.08 -14.10
N LYS A 516 6.09 19.16 -15.06
CA LYS A 516 6.00 17.73 -14.79
C LYS A 516 7.25 17.21 -14.07
N LEU A 517 8.45 17.58 -14.55
CA LEU A 517 9.71 17.24 -13.89
C LEU A 517 9.79 17.83 -12.48
N MET A 518 9.36 19.09 -12.30
CA MET A 518 9.26 19.72 -10.98
C MET A 518 8.35 18.94 -10.03
N LEU A 519 7.19 18.45 -10.49
CA LEU A 519 6.30 17.63 -9.68
C LEU A 519 6.87 16.25 -9.37
N GLU A 520 7.49 15.60 -10.34
CA GLU A 520 8.22 14.35 -10.11
C GLU A 520 9.29 14.55 -9.02
N GLU A 521 10.00 15.68 -9.05
CA GLU A 521 10.94 16.09 -8.01
C GLU A 521 10.22 16.30 -6.66
N THR A 522 9.08 16.99 -6.59
CA THR A 522 8.33 17.12 -5.32
C THR A 522 7.88 15.77 -4.75
N VAL A 523 7.57 14.80 -5.62
CA VAL A 523 7.19 13.45 -5.24
C VAL A 523 8.40 12.69 -4.70
N GLU A 524 9.56 12.80 -5.35
CA GLU A 524 10.80 12.18 -4.89
C GLU A 524 11.28 12.81 -3.57
N LEU A 525 11.25 14.15 -3.43
CA LEU A 525 11.53 14.85 -2.17
C LEU A 525 10.59 14.40 -1.05
N LYS A 526 9.29 14.26 -1.35
CA LYS A 526 8.30 13.72 -0.41
C LYS A 526 8.57 12.25 -0.06
N ASN A 527 9.13 11.44 -0.96
CA ASN A 527 9.45 10.05 -0.68
C ASN A 527 10.69 9.91 0.22
N VAL A 528 11.73 10.73 -0.01
CA VAL A 528 12.90 10.81 0.89
C VAL A 528 12.43 11.07 2.31
N TYR A 529 11.56 12.07 2.45
CA TYR A 529 10.93 12.46 3.71
C TYR A 529 10.04 11.39 4.36
N LEU A 530 9.14 10.77 3.60
CA LEU A 530 8.18 9.80 4.16
C LEU A 530 8.88 8.49 4.54
N TYR A 531 9.85 8.05 3.76
CA TYR A 531 10.37 6.69 3.86
C TYR A 531 11.83 6.63 4.33
N GLY A 532 12.50 7.77 4.58
CA GLY A 532 13.94 7.79 4.85
C GLY A 532 14.76 7.18 3.69
N ALA A 533 14.14 7.12 2.51
CA ALA A 533 14.69 6.46 1.34
C ALA A 533 15.56 7.48 0.61
N ALA A 534 16.85 7.53 0.96
CA ALA A 534 17.85 8.04 0.04
C ALA A 534 17.75 7.30 -1.30
N LYS A 535 18.35 7.85 -2.35
CA LYS A 535 18.43 7.26 -3.71
C LYS A 535 18.90 5.78 -3.73
N GLU A 536 19.51 5.31 -2.65
CA GLU A 536 19.92 3.93 -2.37
C GLU A 536 19.18 3.33 -1.16
N GLU A 537 18.02 2.70 -1.40
CA GLU A 537 17.34 1.91 -0.37
C GLU A 537 18.20 0.70 0.02
N ARG A 538 18.49 0.54 1.33
CA ARG A 538 19.21 -0.63 1.85
C ARG A 538 18.23 -1.75 2.25
N GLY A 539 18.58 -2.98 1.92
CA GLY A 539 17.84 -4.18 2.31
C GLY A 539 16.54 -4.41 1.51
N TYR A 540 15.67 -5.26 2.04
CA TYR A 540 14.39 -5.62 1.42
C TYR A 540 13.30 -5.83 2.48
N GLY A 541 12.04 -5.90 2.02
CA GLY A 541 10.86 -6.07 2.87
C GLY A 541 10.72 -4.93 3.88
N ILE A 542 10.26 -5.26 5.07
CA ILE A 542 10.20 -4.30 6.19
C ILE A 542 11.64 -3.93 6.60
N PRO A 543 12.00 -2.63 6.64
CA PRO A 543 13.32 -2.21 7.06
C PRO A 543 13.58 -2.55 8.53
N LEU A 544 14.81 -2.97 8.79
CA LEU A 544 15.37 -3.06 10.13
C LEU A 544 15.95 -1.69 10.51
N LEU A 545 16.16 -1.43 11.80
CA LEU A 545 16.70 -0.14 12.26
C LEU A 545 18.03 0.21 11.57
N LYS A 546 18.90 -0.79 11.36
CA LYS A 546 20.19 -0.63 10.65
C LYS A 546 20.06 -0.30 9.15
N ASP A 547 18.90 -0.53 8.55
CA ASP A 547 18.66 -0.23 7.13
C ASP A 547 18.35 1.27 6.93
N LEU A 548 18.01 1.98 8.00
CA LEU A 548 17.68 3.41 7.99
C LEU A 548 18.95 4.24 8.24
N ARG A 549 19.09 5.39 7.56
CA ARG A 549 20.16 6.36 7.88
C ARG A 549 19.67 7.26 9.03
N MET A 550 20.56 7.63 9.95
CA MET A 550 20.21 8.41 11.15
C MET A 550 20.12 9.93 10.92
N ASP A 551 20.59 10.45 9.77
CA ASP A 551 20.60 11.90 9.49
C ASP A 551 19.37 12.37 8.67
N ASP A 552 18.19 11.93 9.11
CA ASP A 552 16.94 12.21 8.39
C ASP A 552 16.41 13.63 8.65
N THR A 553 16.87 14.34 9.69
CA THR A 553 16.30 15.65 10.07
C THR A 553 16.78 16.80 9.20
N VAL A 554 18.07 16.85 8.85
CA VAL A 554 18.61 17.91 7.98
C VAL A 554 18.13 17.72 6.55
N ILE A 555 18.23 16.48 6.04
CA ILE A 555 17.70 16.10 4.72
C ILE A 555 16.20 16.42 4.61
N ARG A 556 15.45 16.25 5.71
CA ARG A 556 14.03 16.57 5.78
C ARG A 556 13.75 18.07 5.68
N GLU A 557 14.45 18.91 6.43
CA GLU A 557 14.22 20.36 6.41
C GLU A 557 14.57 20.95 5.04
N GLU A 558 15.68 20.47 4.44
CA GLU A 558 16.06 20.82 3.07
C GLU A 558 15.02 20.36 2.05
N SER A 559 14.56 19.10 2.13
CA SER A 559 13.55 18.55 1.22
C SER A 559 12.19 19.26 1.35
N ASP A 560 11.77 19.62 2.57
CA ASP A 560 10.53 20.36 2.82
C ASP A 560 10.61 21.78 2.24
N THR A 561 11.76 22.44 2.40
CA THR A 561 12.01 23.79 1.85
C THR A 561 11.99 23.75 0.32
N GLN A 562 12.76 22.86 -0.30
CA GLN A 562 12.82 22.72 -1.75
C GLN A 562 11.44 22.34 -2.34
N ARG A 563 10.71 21.43 -1.68
CA ARG A 563 9.36 21.07 -2.09
C ARG A 563 8.40 22.25 -1.99
N ALA A 564 8.48 23.06 -0.93
CA ALA A 564 7.63 24.23 -0.77
C ALA A 564 7.89 25.28 -1.88
N GLU A 565 9.16 25.51 -2.22
CA GLU A 565 9.55 26.40 -3.32
C GLU A 565 8.99 25.94 -4.66
N ILE A 566 9.17 24.65 -5.01
CA ILE A 566 8.62 24.07 -6.23
C ILE A 566 7.09 24.19 -6.24
N MET A 567 6.43 23.85 -5.14
CA MET A 567 4.96 23.91 -5.05
C MET A 567 4.43 25.34 -5.22
N GLU A 568 5.15 26.38 -4.76
CA GLU A 568 4.74 27.77 -4.98
C GLU A 568 4.97 28.24 -6.42
N ILE A 569 5.95 27.70 -7.13
CA ILE A 569 6.12 27.92 -8.58
C ILE A 569 4.96 27.27 -9.34
N VAL A 570 4.73 25.98 -9.12
CA VAL A 570 3.65 25.21 -9.77
C VAL A 570 2.29 25.84 -9.50
N LYS A 571 2.01 26.20 -8.24
CA LYS A 571 0.74 26.81 -7.84
C LYS A 571 0.49 28.15 -8.55
N ARG A 572 1.51 29.00 -8.71
CA ARG A 572 1.39 30.26 -9.46
C ARG A 572 1.02 29.99 -10.92
N ALA A 573 1.75 29.09 -11.58
CA ALA A 573 1.47 28.72 -12.97
C ALA A 573 0.07 28.11 -13.16
N VAL A 574 -0.37 27.25 -12.23
CA VAL A 574 -1.74 26.69 -12.26
C VAL A 574 -2.78 27.79 -12.09
N ILE A 575 -2.59 28.74 -11.17
CA ILE A 575 -3.52 29.87 -10.97
C ILE A 575 -3.63 30.72 -12.23
N GLU A 576 -2.50 31.05 -12.85
CA GLU A 576 -2.45 31.86 -14.08
C GLU A 576 -3.19 31.19 -15.24
N ASN A 577 -3.09 29.86 -15.36
CA ASN A 577 -3.75 29.10 -16.43
C ASN A 577 -5.19 28.66 -16.11
N ASN A 578 -5.65 28.81 -14.87
CA ASN A 578 -6.99 28.38 -14.43
C ASN A 578 -7.76 29.51 -13.73
N GLN A 579 -7.63 30.74 -14.22
CA GLN A 579 -8.19 31.95 -13.58
C GLN A 579 -9.68 31.84 -13.24
N GLU A 580 -10.48 31.19 -14.08
CA GLU A 580 -11.91 31.03 -13.86
C GLU A 580 -12.23 30.29 -12.54
N VAL A 581 -11.49 29.22 -12.23
CA VAL A 581 -11.72 28.41 -11.02
C VAL A 581 -11.33 29.20 -9.76
N PHE A 582 -10.24 29.96 -9.81
CA PHE A 582 -9.79 30.77 -8.68
C PHE A 582 -10.67 32.01 -8.48
N LYS A 583 -11.12 32.65 -9.57
CA LYS A 583 -12.10 33.74 -9.53
C LYS A 583 -13.40 33.27 -8.88
N ARG A 584 -13.90 32.09 -9.27
CA ARG A 584 -15.07 31.47 -8.63
C ARG A 584 -14.87 31.32 -7.12
N TYR A 585 -13.69 30.85 -6.67
CA TYR A 585 -13.39 30.74 -5.25
C TYR A 585 -13.40 32.10 -4.52
N ASP A 586 -12.84 33.15 -5.11
CA ASP A 586 -12.83 34.48 -4.51
C ASP A 586 -14.24 35.09 -4.41
N MET A 587 -15.09 34.90 -5.41
CA MET A 587 -16.48 35.34 -5.39
C MET A 587 -17.29 34.65 -4.28
N ALA A 588 -16.98 33.39 -3.97
CA ALA A 588 -17.58 32.70 -2.83
C ALA A 588 -17.13 33.30 -1.48
N LYS A 589 -15.90 33.81 -1.37
CA LYS A 589 -15.45 34.54 -0.16
C LYS A 589 -16.19 35.86 0.01
N GLU A 590 -16.44 36.58 -1.08
CA GLU A 590 -17.22 37.83 -1.06
C GLU A 590 -18.64 37.58 -0.53
N ASN A 591 -19.29 36.49 -0.93
CA ASN A 591 -20.61 36.09 -0.41
C ASN A 591 -20.60 35.88 1.12
N ILE A 592 -19.55 35.24 1.65
CA ILE A 592 -19.37 35.09 3.11
C ILE A 592 -19.23 36.45 3.78
N ASN A 593 -18.50 37.38 3.18
CA ASN A 593 -18.31 38.71 3.73
C ASN A 593 -19.61 39.51 3.74
N LEU A 594 -20.46 39.40 2.72
CA LEU A 594 -21.80 40.01 2.71
C LEU A 594 -22.61 39.58 3.94
N ILE A 595 -22.70 38.27 4.21
CA ILE A 595 -23.45 37.74 5.37
C ILE A 595 -22.85 38.23 6.70
N LYS A 596 -21.51 38.24 6.82
CA LYS A 596 -20.81 38.72 8.02
C LYS A 596 -21.05 40.21 8.29
N THR A 597 -21.08 41.03 7.24
CA THR A 597 -21.37 42.46 7.36
C THR A 597 -22.79 42.68 7.86
N THR A 598 -23.79 41.99 7.31
CA THR A 598 -25.16 42.07 7.81
C THR A 598 -25.29 41.58 9.25
N LEU A 599 -24.59 40.49 9.62
CA LEU A 599 -24.54 40.00 11.01
C LEU A 599 -24.02 41.05 12.00
N ARG A 600 -22.96 41.77 11.63
CA ARG A 600 -22.38 42.84 12.48
C ARG A 600 -23.32 44.02 12.65
N ASN A 601 -24.13 44.31 11.63
CA ASN A 601 -25.07 45.43 11.62
C ASN A 601 -26.45 45.06 12.19
N SER A 602 -26.74 43.78 12.39
CA SER A 602 -27.94 43.31 13.08
C SER A 602 -27.76 43.43 14.60
N ASN A 603 -28.57 44.27 15.26
CA ASN A 603 -28.59 44.40 16.73
C ASN A 603 -29.20 43.17 17.41
#